data_AF-A0A1I3C6I2-F1
#
_entry.id   AF-A0A1I3C6I2-F1
#
_cell.length_a   1.000
_cell.length_b   1.000
_cell.length_c   1.000
_cell.angle_alpha   90.00
_cell.angle_beta   90.00
_cell.angle_gamma   90.00
#
_symmetry.space_group_name_H-M   'P 1'
#
loop_
_entity.id
_entity.type
_entity.pdbx_description
1 polymer ?
#
loop_
_entity_poly.entity_id
_entity_poly.type
_entity_poly.pdbx_seq_one_letter_code
_entity_poly.pdbx_strand_id
1 'polypeptide(L)'
;MTARKKTVNYIETEDLYRPRQVIDMADERLIVPPGHAFYDCRAPESHEAYVFDQQVVCPVCDKEMTVKGQRLTKLKLLDVDKDFRHRFDGFEPLWYGVWVCIDCYYTDFYQRFRKKPPPYKVQAILDRSMNLKTQFPIYQTEPRKVNEVFASYYLALKTSLTDVSDFQGLVKIRTSLAWLYRDVEDEIMEDLITIRW
;
A
#
# COMPACT_ATOMS: atom_id res chain seq x y z
N MET A 1 7.37 -60.55 -23.17
CA MET A 1 7.82 -59.17 -23.40
C MET A 1 6.59 -58.30 -23.64
N THR A 2 6.02 -57.72 -22.58
CA THR A 2 4.74 -57.02 -22.63
C THR A 2 5.00 -55.52 -22.42
N ALA A 3 4.85 -54.73 -23.49
CA ALA A 3 5.09 -53.29 -23.45
C ALA A 3 3.98 -52.58 -22.66
N ARG A 4 4.32 -52.03 -21.48
CA ARG A 4 3.47 -51.09 -20.75
C ARG A 4 3.35 -49.79 -21.55
N LYS A 5 2.18 -49.53 -22.16
CA LYS A 5 1.84 -48.19 -22.63
C LYS A 5 1.61 -47.30 -21.40
N LYS A 6 2.47 -46.28 -21.21
CA LYS A 6 2.23 -45.20 -20.26
C LYS A 6 1.11 -44.33 -20.84
N THR A 7 -0.04 -44.32 -20.19
CA THR A 7 -1.11 -43.35 -20.46
C THR A 7 -0.64 -42.01 -19.91
N VAL A 8 -0.32 -41.08 -20.81
CA VAL A 8 -0.12 -39.67 -20.46
C VAL A 8 -1.52 -39.08 -20.31
N ASN A 9 -1.91 -38.74 -19.08
CA ASN A 9 -3.14 -38.01 -18.85
C ASN A 9 -2.93 -36.59 -19.37
N TYR A 10 -3.54 -36.28 -20.51
CA TYR A 10 -3.67 -34.91 -20.98
C TYR A 10 -4.68 -34.22 -20.05
N ILE A 11 -4.24 -33.15 -19.40
CA ILE A 11 -5.15 -32.23 -18.72
C ILE A 11 -5.90 -31.51 -19.83
N GLU A 12 -7.23 -31.66 -19.86
CA GLU A 12 -8.09 -31.00 -20.84
C GLU A 12 -7.97 -29.48 -20.67
N THR A 13 -7.86 -28.76 -21.78
CA THR A 13 -7.60 -27.31 -21.84
C THR A 13 -8.70 -26.45 -21.21
N GLU A 14 -9.82 -27.05 -20.80
CA GLU A 14 -10.94 -26.39 -20.13
C GLU A 14 -10.70 -26.17 -18.62
N ASP A 15 -9.78 -26.89 -17.98
CA ASP A 15 -9.42 -26.66 -16.57
C ASP A 15 -8.48 -25.46 -16.37
N LEU A 16 -7.84 -24.97 -17.44
CA LEU A 16 -7.03 -23.75 -17.42
C LEU A 16 -7.88 -22.47 -17.44
N TYR A 17 -9.19 -22.59 -17.68
CA TYR A 17 -10.14 -21.47 -17.77
C TYR A 17 -11.26 -21.57 -16.72
N ARG A 18 -10.98 -22.15 -15.55
CA ARG A 18 -11.83 -21.90 -14.40
C ARG A 18 -11.62 -20.43 -14.00
N PRO A 19 -12.67 -19.59 -13.93
CA PRO A 19 -12.49 -18.25 -13.40
C PRO A 19 -11.94 -18.43 -11.98
N ARG A 20 -10.69 -18.01 -11.75
CA ARG A 20 -10.18 -17.77 -10.39
C ARG A 20 -11.29 -17.02 -9.70
N GLN A 21 -11.80 -17.55 -8.58
CA GLN A 21 -12.90 -16.95 -7.82
C GLN A 21 -12.72 -15.44 -7.85
N VAL A 22 -13.63 -14.74 -8.53
CA VAL A 22 -13.50 -13.32 -8.77
C VAL A 22 -13.64 -12.66 -7.42
N ILE A 23 -12.51 -12.41 -6.77
CA ILE A 23 -12.46 -11.61 -5.57
C ILE A 23 -12.90 -10.21 -6.01
N ASP A 24 -14.08 -9.79 -5.56
CA ASP A 24 -14.58 -8.47 -5.88
C ASP A 24 -13.77 -7.40 -5.11
N MET A 25 -12.70 -6.92 -5.74
CA MET A 25 -11.89 -5.81 -5.25
C MET A 25 -12.62 -4.46 -5.32
N ALA A 26 -13.81 -4.38 -5.92
CA ALA A 26 -14.59 -3.16 -6.04
C ALA A 26 -15.54 -2.94 -4.85
N ASP A 27 -15.51 -3.79 -3.82
CA ASP A 27 -16.19 -3.44 -2.57
C ASP A 27 -15.45 -2.27 -1.89
N GLU A 28 -15.90 -1.06 -2.24
CA GLU A 28 -15.41 0.18 -1.68
C GLU A 28 -15.60 0.26 -0.15
N ARG A 29 -16.38 -0.65 0.45
CA ARG A 29 -16.55 -0.75 1.91
C ARG A 29 -15.37 -1.41 2.59
N LEU A 30 -14.64 -2.30 1.91
CA LEU A 30 -13.47 -2.97 2.47
C LEU A 30 -12.22 -2.10 2.30
N ILE A 31 -11.50 -1.84 3.40
CA ILE A 31 -10.24 -1.08 3.35
C ILE A 31 -9.15 -1.91 2.67
N VAL A 32 -9.07 -3.18 3.05
CA VAL A 32 -8.13 -4.15 2.51
C VAL A 32 -8.90 -5.08 1.57
N PRO A 33 -8.42 -5.29 0.33
CA PRO A 33 -9.10 -6.16 -0.63
C PRO A 33 -9.09 -7.61 -0.14
N PRO A 34 -10.11 -8.42 -0.50
CA PRO A 34 -10.06 -9.83 -0.19
C PRO A 34 -8.84 -10.48 -0.88
N GLY A 35 -8.31 -11.55 -0.29
CA GLY A 35 -7.07 -12.19 -0.76
C GLY A 35 -5.78 -11.58 -0.20
N HIS A 36 -5.80 -10.36 0.34
CA HIS A 36 -4.65 -9.83 1.07
C HIS A 36 -4.34 -10.71 2.29
N ALA A 37 -3.15 -11.30 2.30
CA ALA A 37 -2.69 -12.13 3.41
C ALA A 37 -2.07 -11.29 4.52
N PHE A 38 -1.71 -11.93 5.63
CA PHE A 38 -0.83 -11.34 6.63
C PHE A 38 0.61 -11.74 6.32
N TYR A 39 1.52 -10.77 6.21
CA TYR A 39 2.93 -11.02 5.88
C TYR A 39 3.82 -10.79 7.10
N ASP A 40 4.72 -11.73 7.42
CA ASP A 40 5.66 -11.59 8.54
C ASP A 40 6.97 -10.92 8.08
N CYS A 41 6.87 -9.67 7.65
CA CYS A 41 8.03 -8.86 7.26
C CYS A 41 8.08 -7.57 8.11
N ARG A 42 9.29 -7.21 8.53
CA ARG A 42 9.58 -6.04 9.38
C ARG A 42 10.72 -5.23 8.78
N ALA A 43 10.75 -3.94 9.11
CA ALA A 43 11.79 -3.04 8.64
C ALA A 43 13.16 -3.54 9.15
N PRO A 44 14.18 -3.66 8.28
CA PRO A 44 15.55 -3.90 8.70
C PRO A 44 16.05 -2.79 9.63
N GLU A 45 16.93 -3.12 10.57
CA GLU A 45 17.56 -2.16 11.50
C GLU A 45 18.28 -1.02 10.75
N SER A 46 18.79 -1.30 9.54
CA SER A 46 19.43 -0.29 8.68
C SER A 46 18.53 0.92 8.41
N HIS A 47 17.20 0.76 8.43
CA HIS A 47 16.25 1.85 8.22
C HIS A 47 16.38 2.98 9.25
N GLU A 48 16.80 2.69 10.49
CA GLU A 48 16.92 3.69 11.56
C GLU A 48 17.86 4.84 11.19
N ALA A 49 18.94 4.55 10.43
CA ALA A 49 19.90 5.55 9.98
C ALA A 49 19.31 6.55 8.95
N TYR A 50 18.20 6.18 8.31
CA TYR A 50 17.55 6.90 7.22
C TYR A 50 16.23 7.55 7.61
N VAL A 51 15.72 7.31 8.83
CA VAL A 51 14.49 7.94 9.32
C VAL A 51 14.76 8.90 10.47
N PHE A 52 13.76 9.72 10.78
CA PHE A 52 13.74 10.58 11.95
C PHE A 52 12.32 10.89 12.38
N ASP A 53 12.12 11.14 13.67
CA ASP A 53 10.84 11.64 14.17
C ASP A 53 10.64 13.09 13.76
N GLN A 54 9.48 13.36 13.19
CA GLN A 54 9.07 14.67 12.76
C GLN A 54 7.70 15.01 13.32
N GLN A 55 7.60 16.14 14.03
CA GLN A 55 6.32 16.68 14.44
C GLN A 55 5.61 17.34 13.25
N VAL A 56 4.34 17.03 13.07
CA VAL A 56 3.49 17.59 12.03
C VAL A 56 2.09 17.85 12.56
N VAL A 57 1.46 18.90 12.03
CA VAL A 57 0.04 19.20 12.28
C VAL A 57 -0.77 18.63 11.11
N CYS A 58 -1.81 17.85 11.43
CA CYS A 58 -2.72 17.33 10.41
C CYS A 58 -3.54 18.47 9.78
N PRO A 59 -3.55 18.66 8.44
CA PRO A 59 -4.27 19.79 7.82
C PRO A 59 -5.80 19.62 7.77
N VAL A 60 -6.31 18.48 8.25
CA VAL A 60 -7.75 18.13 8.24
C VAL A 60 -8.37 18.33 9.61
N CYS A 61 -7.70 17.87 10.69
CA CYS A 61 -8.23 17.93 12.05
C CYS A 61 -7.39 18.78 13.01
N ASP A 62 -6.33 19.42 12.52
CA ASP A 62 -5.43 20.32 13.24
C ASP A 62 -4.73 19.72 14.48
N LYS A 63 -4.76 18.39 14.62
CA LYS A 63 -4.05 17.68 15.70
C LYS A 63 -2.58 17.50 15.37
N GLU A 64 -1.76 17.66 16.40
CA GLU A 64 -0.34 17.37 16.36
C GLU A 64 -0.09 15.86 16.42
N MET A 65 0.86 15.40 15.61
CA MET A 65 1.26 14.00 15.56
C MET A 65 2.74 13.89 15.22
N THR A 66 3.35 12.79 15.64
CA THR A 66 4.72 12.44 15.26
C THR A 66 4.66 11.45 14.09
N VAL A 67 5.42 11.71 13.05
CA VAL A 67 5.58 10.83 11.87
C VAL A 67 7.05 10.48 11.67
N LYS A 68 7.32 9.35 11.02
CA LYS A 68 8.65 9.02 10.53
C LYS A 68 8.92 9.73 9.20
N GLY A 69 9.78 10.74 9.24
CA GLY A 69 10.32 11.41 8.06
C GLY A 69 11.52 10.67 7.47
N GLN A 70 11.76 10.84 6.18
CA GLN A 70 12.89 10.22 5.47
C GLN A 70 14.05 11.20 5.32
N ARG A 71 15.28 10.76 5.61
CA ARG A 71 16.52 11.51 5.37
C ARG A 71 16.93 11.37 3.90
N LEU A 72 16.19 12.03 3.02
CA LEU A 72 16.37 11.92 1.56
C LEU A 72 17.82 12.19 1.11
N THR A 73 18.53 13.08 1.81
CA THR A 73 19.94 13.42 1.51
C THR A 73 20.93 12.30 1.80
N LYS A 74 20.57 11.29 2.59
CA LYS A 74 21.40 10.11 2.86
C LYS A 74 21.21 9.00 1.83
N LEU A 75 20.15 9.08 1.01
CA LEU A 75 19.80 8.02 0.09
C LEU A 75 20.82 7.92 -1.04
N LYS A 76 21.31 6.70 -1.28
CA LYS A 76 22.20 6.38 -2.39
C LYS A 76 21.45 5.47 -3.36
N LEU A 77 21.20 5.98 -4.57
CA LEU A 77 20.54 5.21 -5.62
C LEU A 77 21.45 4.06 -6.07
N LEU A 78 20.92 2.85 -6.08
CA LEU A 78 21.61 1.66 -6.59
C LEU A 78 21.20 1.35 -8.02
N ASP A 79 19.89 1.31 -8.27
CA ASP A 79 19.35 0.96 -9.58
C ASP A 79 17.92 1.51 -9.74
N VAL A 80 17.40 1.43 -10.97
CA VAL A 80 16.02 1.74 -11.30
C VAL A 80 15.41 0.55 -12.03
N ASP A 81 14.41 -0.07 -11.40
CA ASP A 81 13.66 -1.20 -11.98
C ASP A 81 12.98 -0.77 -13.28
N LYS A 82 12.62 -1.74 -14.14
CA LYS A 82 11.97 -1.49 -15.44
C LYS A 82 10.64 -0.73 -15.35
N ASP A 83 9.97 -0.81 -14.22
CA ASP A 83 8.73 -0.09 -13.90
C ASP A 83 8.99 1.22 -13.14
N PHE A 84 10.23 1.73 -13.19
CA PHE A 84 10.69 3.00 -12.62
C PHE A 84 10.75 3.05 -11.09
N ARG A 85 10.73 1.90 -10.41
CA ARG A 85 11.03 1.84 -8.98
C ARG A 85 12.50 2.16 -8.74
N HIS A 86 12.78 3.15 -7.90
CA HIS A 86 14.15 3.45 -7.48
C HIS A 86 14.55 2.53 -6.32
N ARG A 87 15.68 1.84 -6.44
CA ARG A 87 16.25 0.99 -5.38
C ARG A 87 17.38 1.73 -4.69
N PHE A 88 17.37 1.76 -3.36
CA PHE A 88 18.36 2.49 -2.56
C PHE A 88 19.16 1.54 -1.67
N ASP A 89 20.40 1.93 -1.38
CA ASP A 89 21.30 1.14 -0.55
C ASP A 89 20.83 1.09 0.91
N GLY A 90 20.45 -0.10 1.38
CA GLY A 90 20.08 -0.36 2.77
C GLY A 90 18.79 0.32 3.27
N PHE A 91 17.98 0.89 2.38
CA PHE A 91 16.74 1.58 2.73
C PHE A 91 15.66 1.42 1.68
N GLU A 92 14.43 1.15 2.13
CA GLU A 92 13.25 1.14 1.26
C GLU A 92 12.32 2.35 1.55
N PRO A 93 12.33 3.39 0.68
CA PRO A 93 11.48 4.57 0.85
C PRO A 93 9.98 4.30 0.90
N LEU A 94 9.50 3.23 0.25
CA LEU A 94 8.08 2.88 0.26
C LEU A 94 7.54 2.68 1.68
N TRP A 95 8.36 2.17 2.59
CA TRP A 95 7.94 1.91 3.97
C TRP A 95 7.58 3.18 4.76
N TYR A 96 8.04 4.35 4.31
CA TYR A 96 7.83 5.64 4.98
C TYR A 96 7.31 6.71 4.02
N GLY A 97 6.84 6.32 2.84
CA GLY A 97 6.36 7.24 1.80
C GLY A 97 5.01 7.88 2.11
N VAL A 98 4.20 7.22 2.95
CA VAL A 98 2.83 7.62 3.28
C VAL A 98 2.72 7.95 4.76
N TRP A 99 2.07 9.08 5.05
CA TRP A 99 1.78 9.52 6.41
C TRP A 99 0.28 9.42 6.69
N VAL A 100 -0.05 8.95 7.89
CA VAL A 100 -1.43 8.70 8.32
C VAL A 100 -1.70 9.42 9.63
N CYS A 101 -2.74 10.25 9.65
CA CYS A 101 -3.25 10.82 10.89
C CYS A 101 -4.10 9.80 11.66
N ILE A 102 -3.66 9.40 12.85
CA ILE A 102 -4.40 8.45 13.70
C ILE A 102 -5.74 9.00 14.20
N ASP A 103 -5.93 10.32 14.18
CA ASP A 103 -7.14 10.97 14.68
C ASP A 103 -8.25 11.14 13.66
N CYS A 104 -7.95 11.34 12.38
CA CYS A 104 -8.98 11.52 11.35
C CYS A 104 -8.79 10.58 10.15
N TYR A 105 -7.75 9.74 10.17
CA TYR A 105 -7.40 8.79 9.12
C TYR A 105 -7.10 9.45 7.77
N TYR A 106 -6.89 10.77 7.78
CA TYR A 106 -6.34 11.47 6.62
C TYR A 106 -4.97 10.89 6.30
N THR A 107 -4.81 10.50 5.05
CA THR A 107 -3.62 9.80 4.57
C THR A 107 -3.23 10.34 3.21
N ASP A 108 -1.96 10.69 3.04
CA ASP A 108 -1.39 11.08 1.76
C ASP A 108 0.13 10.82 1.80
N PHE A 109 0.80 10.92 0.64
CA PHE A 109 2.25 10.90 0.58
C PHE A 109 2.85 12.07 1.37
N TYR A 110 3.99 11.86 2.00
CA TYR A 110 4.66 12.87 2.83
C TYR A 110 4.84 14.24 2.14
N GLN A 111 5.04 14.21 0.82
CA GLN A 111 5.22 15.39 -0.04
C GLN A 111 3.96 16.26 -0.14
N ARG A 112 2.78 15.62 -0.09
CA ARG A 112 1.47 16.24 -0.25
C ARG A 112 0.73 16.41 1.07
N PHE A 113 1.10 15.66 2.10
CA PHE A 113 0.37 15.59 3.36
C PHE A 113 0.15 16.96 4.03
N ARG A 114 1.08 17.90 3.90
CA ARG A 114 0.93 19.25 4.50
C ARG A 114 0.02 20.18 3.69
N LYS A 115 -0.29 19.82 2.44
CA LYS A 115 -1.15 20.65 1.58
C LYS A 115 -2.59 20.49 2.05
N LYS A 116 -3.20 21.61 2.46
CA LYS A 116 -4.59 21.60 2.92
C LYS A 116 -5.53 21.15 1.80
N PRO A 117 -6.34 20.08 2.01
CA PRO A 117 -7.36 19.69 1.05
C PRO A 117 -8.46 20.77 0.93
N PRO A 118 -9.19 20.80 -0.19
CA PRO A 118 -10.39 21.64 -0.31
C PRO A 118 -11.42 21.33 0.79
N PRO A 119 -12.24 22.31 1.22
CA PRO A 119 -13.21 22.13 2.32
C PRO A 119 -14.15 20.93 2.16
N TYR A 120 -14.65 20.68 0.95
CA TYR A 120 -15.54 19.53 0.68
C TYR A 120 -14.87 18.18 0.99
N LYS A 121 -13.55 18.07 0.73
CA LYS A 121 -12.75 16.86 0.98
C LYS A 121 -12.46 16.70 2.45
N VAL A 122 -12.19 17.80 3.17
CA VAL A 122 -12.02 17.81 4.63
C VAL A 122 -13.27 17.23 5.30
N GLN A 123 -14.46 17.72 4.93
CA GLN A 123 -15.72 17.22 5.49
C GLN A 123 -15.91 15.72 5.23
N ALA A 124 -15.73 15.28 3.98
CA ALA A 124 -15.87 13.88 3.60
C ALA A 124 -14.89 12.95 4.35
N ILE A 125 -13.67 13.42 4.63
CA ILE A 125 -12.67 12.67 5.42
C ILE A 125 -13.10 12.56 6.88
N LEU A 126 -13.60 13.64 7.48
CA LEU A 126 -14.05 13.64 8.87
C LEU A 126 -15.26 12.72 9.06
N ASP A 127 -16.24 12.78 8.17
CA ASP A 127 -17.48 11.99 8.25
C ASP A 127 -17.20 10.49 8.20
N ARG A 128 -16.28 10.05 7.32
CA ARG A 128 -15.90 8.63 7.23
C ARG A 128 -14.96 8.18 8.34
N SER A 129 -14.21 9.09 8.97
CA SER A 129 -13.15 8.74 9.93
C SER A 129 -13.66 7.92 11.10
N MET A 130 -14.88 8.20 11.58
CA MET A 130 -15.50 7.47 12.69
C MET A 130 -15.76 6.00 12.33
N ASN A 131 -16.26 5.74 11.12
CA ASN A 131 -16.50 4.38 10.65
C ASN A 131 -15.20 3.60 10.45
N LEU A 132 -14.17 4.25 9.86
CA LEU A 132 -12.88 3.62 9.60
C LEU A 132 -12.16 3.23 10.89
N LYS A 133 -12.23 4.06 11.95
CA LYS A 133 -11.61 3.77 13.24
C LYS A 133 -12.12 2.48 13.87
N THR A 134 -13.43 2.26 13.81
CA THR A 134 -14.06 1.06 14.37
C THR A 134 -13.69 -0.20 13.61
N GLN A 135 -13.52 -0.09 12.29
CA GLN A 135 -13.24 -1.23 11.41
C GLN A 135 -11.75 -1.57 11.33
N PHE A 136 -10.87 -0.57 11.53
CA PHE A 136 -9.46 -0.71 11.21
C PHE A 136 -8.58 0.13 12.15
N PRO A 137 -8.21 -0.41 13.32
CA PRO A 137 -7.29 0.27 14.21
C PRO A 137 -5.89 0.31 13.59
N ILE A 138 -5.29 1.50 13.57
CA ILE A 138 -3.94 1.70 13.04
C ILE A 138 -2.94 1.68 14.18
N TYR A 139 -1.90 0.89 14.01
CA TYR A 139 -0.76 0.83 14.93
C TYR A 139 0.50 1.27 14.19
N GLN A 140 1.39 1.93 14.93
CA GLN A 140 2.74 2.26 14.47
C GLN A 140 3.70 1.55 15.40
N THR A 141 4.24 0.41 14.95
CA THR A 141 5.21 -0.36 15.73
C THR A 141 6.63 -0.01 15.33
N GLU A 142 7.58 -0.25 16.24
CA GLU A 142 9.01 -0.10 15.99
C GLU A 142 9.71 -1.43 16.34
N PRO A 143 10.44 -2.06 15.39
CA PRO A 143 10.56 -1.70 13.98
C PRO A 143 9.21 -1.83 13.24
N ARG A 144 8.97 -0.93 12.27
CA ARG A 144 7.74 -0.91 11.46
C ARG A 144 7.47 -2.27 10.82
N LYS A 145 6.21 -2.65 10.69
CA LYS A 145 5.80 -3.92 10.04
C LYS A 145 5.21 -3.67 8.66
N VAL A 146 5.42 -4.60 7.73
CA VAL A 146 4.93 -4.44 6.34
C VAL A 146 3.40 -4.30 6.28
N ASN A 147 2.66 -4.98 7.15
CA ASN A 147 1.19 -4.89 7.18
C ASN A 147 0.72 -3.47 7.57
N GLU A 148 1.48 -2.73 8.38
CA GLU A 148 1.21 -1.33 8.70
C GLU A 148 1.53 -0.40 7.51
N VAL A 149 2.49 -0.79 6.67
CA VAL A 149 2.78 -0.11 5.41
C VAL A 149 1.60 -0.31 4.45
N PHE A 150 1.17 -1.56 4.20
CA PHE A 150 -0.01 -1.86 3.38
C PHE A 150 -1.26 -1.11 3.86
N ALA A 151 -1.53 -1.17 5.16
CA ALA A 151 -2.59 -0.40 5.82
C ALA A 151 -2.58 1.08 5.44
N SER A 152 -1.40 1.71 5.49
CA SER A 152 -1.21 3.12 5.15
C SER A 152 -1.52 3.38 3.67
N TYR A 153 -1.05 2.52 2.76
CA TYR A 153 -1.33 2.68 1.33
C TYR A 153 -2.80 2.44 0.98
N TYR A 154 -3.48 1.50 1.64
CA TYR A 154 -4.91 1.29 1.46
C TYR A 154 -5.75 2.48 1.94
N LEU A 155 -5.37 3.09 3.06
CA LEU A 155 -6.00 4.34 3.51
C LEU A 155 -5.70 5.51 2.57
N ALA A 156 -4.50 5.58 2.00
CA ALA A 156 -4.18 6.54 0.95
C ALA A 156 -5.10 6.34 -0.27
N LEU A 157 -5.28 5.10 -0.72
CA LEU A 157 -6.16 4.76 -1.84
C LEU A 157 -7.59 5.22 -1.58
N LYS A 158 -8.16 4.91 -0.41
CA LYS A 158 -9.49 5.40 -0.02
C LYS A 158 -9.55 6.92 0.04
N THR A 159 -8.48 7.59 0.45
CA THR A 159 -8.43 9.07 0.46
C THR A 159 -8.42 9.65 -0.94
N SER A 160 -7.62 9.10 -1.86
CA SER A 160 -7.60 9.57 -3.25
C SER A 160 -8.87 9.24 -4.02
N LEU A 161 -9.56 8.11 -3.73
CA LEU A 161 -10.84 7.78 -4.38
C LEU A 161 -11.98 8.77 -4.10
N THR A 162 -11.86 9.61 -3.06
CA THR A 162 -12.83 10.71 -2.82
C THR A 162 -12.70 11.87 -3.80
N ASP A 163 -11.69 11.82 -4.68
CA ASP A 163 -11.32 12.90 -5.58
C ASP A 163 -11.02 12.34 -6.97
N VAL A 164 -12.02 12.40 -7.85
CA VAL A 164 -11.96 11.88 -9.22
C VAL A 164 -10.85 12.56 -10.05
N SER A 165 -10.38 13.74 -9.63
CA SER A 165 -9.32 14.46 -10.33
C SER A 165 -7.89 13.97 -10.02
N ASP A 166 -7.70 13.20 -8.93
CA ASP A 166 -6.38 12.75 -8.46
C ASP A 166 -5.92 11.45 -9.14
N PHE A 167 -6.07 11.34 -10.45
CA PHE A 167 -5.68 10.15 -11.22
C PHE A 167 -4.20 9.80 -11.02
N GLN A 168 -3.31 10.80 -11.03
CA GLN A 168 -1.88 10.59 -10.81
C GLN A 168 -1.57 10.06 -9.41
N GLY A 169 -2.29 10.53 -8.39
CA GLY A 169 -2.18 10.00 -7.03
C GLY A 169 -2.62 8.53 -6.97
N LEU A 170 -3.74 8.20 -7.59
CA LEU A 170 -4.25 6.82 -7.68
C LEU A 170 -3.26 5.88 -8.37
N VAL A 171 -2.72 6.28 -9.53
CA VAL A 171 -1.67 5.55 -10.25
C VAL A 171 -0.49 5.29 -9.32
N LYS A 172 0.05 6.34 -8.70
CA LYS A 172 1.21 6.23 -7.80
C LYS A 172 0.95 5.29 -6.63
N ILE A 173 -0.24 5.33 -6.02
CA ILE A 173 -0.61 4.45 -4.90
C ILE A 173 -0.67 2.99 -5.37
N ARG A 174 -1.35 2.72 -6.49
CA ARG A 174 -1.47 1.36 -7.04
C ARG A 174 -0.13 0.77 -7.45
N THR A 175 0.71 1.56 -8.13
CA THR A 175 2.08 1.15 -8.46
C THR A 175 2.89 0.85 -7.20
N SER A 176 2.76 1.68 -6.16
CA SER A 176 3.44 1.43 -4.87
C SER A 176 2.95 0.14 -4.19
N LEU A 177 1.65 -0.15 -4.26
CA LEU A 177 1.09 -1.40 -3.75
C LEU A 177 1.59 -2.62 -4.52
N ALA A 178 1.65 -2.54 -5.85
CA ALA A 178 2.21 -3.60 -6.70
C ALA A 178 3.66 -3.92 -6.31
N TRP A 179 4.48 -2.88 -6.10
CA TRP A 179 5.84 -3.02 -5.61
C TRP A 179 5.94 -3.66 -4.22
N LEU A 180 5.06 -3.31 -3.30
CA LEU A 180 5.02 -3.93 -1.97
C LEU A 180 4.63 -5.41 -2.05
N TYR A 181 3.68 -5.76 -2.92
CA TYR A 181 3.30 -7.16 -3.14
C TYR A 181 4.43 -7.99 -3.75
N ARG A 182 5.17 -7.40 -4.69
CA ARG A 182 6.38 -8.01 -5.24
C ARG A 182 7.42 -8.30 -4.16
N ASP A 183 7.64 -7.37 -3.23
CA ASP A 183 8.63 -7.54 -2.16
C ASP A 183 8.25 -8.65 -1.16
N VAL A 184 6.96 -8.96 -1.02
CA VAL A 184 6.46 -10.07 -0.18
C VAL A 184 6.14 -11.33 -0.98
N GLU A 185 6.55 -11.37 -2.26
CA GLU A 185 6.38 -12.50 -3.17
C GLU A 185 4.92 -12.94 -3.38
N ASP A 186 3.97 -11.98 -3.31
CA ASP A 186 2.56 -12.23 -3.55
C ASP A 186 2.15 -11.83 -4.98
N GLU A 187 2.48 -12.71 -5.93
CA GLU A 187 2.21 -12.51 -7.36
C GLU A 187 0.71 -12.36 -7.65
N ILE A 188 -0.15 -13.06 -6.88
CA ILE A 188 -1.61 -13.00 -7.08
C ILE A 188 -2.11 -11.59 -6.78
N MET A 189 -1.68 -11.01 -5.66
CA MET A 189 -2.09 -9.67 -5.28
C MET A 189 -1.41 -8.58 -6.13
N GLU A 190 -0.18 -8.79 -6.59
CA GLU A 190 0.51 -7.91 -7.55
C GLU A 190 -0.24 -7.83 -8.89
N ASP A 191 -0.65 -8.96 -9.45
CA ASP A 191 -1.44 -9.01 -10.69
C ASP A 191 -2.82 -8.35 -10.50
N LEU A 192 -3.48 -8.66 -9.38
CA LEU A 192 -4.82 -8.15 -9.09
C LEU A 192 -4.85 -6.61 -8.98
N ILE A 193 -3.84 -5.99 -8.37
CA ILE A 193 -3.78 -4.53 -8.24
C ILE A 193 -3.40 -3.82 -9.55
N THR A 194 -2.77 -4.52 -10.50
CA THR A 194 -2.29 -3.95 -11.78
C THR A 194 -3.28 -4.11 -12.94
N ILE A 195 -4.19 -5.09 -12.93
CA ILE A 195 -5.09 -5.42 -14.06
C ILE A 195 -6.31 -4.48 -14.19
N ARG A 196 -6.73 -3.78 -13.14
CA ARG A 196 -7.90 -2.85 -13.18
C ARG A 196 -7.45 -1.39 -13.29
N TRP A 197 -7.18 -0.93 -14.51
CA TRP A 197 -7.05 0.49 -14.89
C TRP A 197 -8.39 1.07 -15.36
#